data_AF-A0A1J5QW99-F1
#
_entry.id   AF-A0A1J5QW99-F1
#
_cell.length_a   1.000
_cell.length_b   1.000
_cell.length_c   1.000
_cell.angle_alpha   90.00
_cell.angle_beta   90.00
_cell.angle_gamma   90.00
#
_symmetry.space_group_name_H-M   'P 1'
#
loop_
_entity.id
_entity.type
_entity.pdbx_description
1 polymer ?
#
loop_
_entity_poly.entity_id
_entity_poly.type
_entity_poly.pdbx_seq_one_letter_code
_entity_poly.pdbx_strand_id
1 'polypeptide(L)'
;MLSTAALETRVDLRRNRLELMLKVLDVDGAVRRVRGGWESTGRPWDYDTERYERVAATRRAEQQAMVDYVGLDSCRMAYLRAALDDPELTPGWRCGRCDVCGDVAGDSGPEAAEVTAARERLALPGVEVEPRRQWPSGMNRLGVALSGRIAVDERAETGRAVARLDALGWGGLLRDLFGATTGTSARAPDDGLPVALRQPVVDVLGAWPREPAPAGVVYVESQSHPGLVRHLAEGVARQLGVPVVGTVRPVSGSEAGRHDVNSAQRLASIVRRLELALSEPAAAGLPGRAVLLVDDRIDSGWTITVAARLLRLAGASAVHPFVLGVG
;
A
#
# COMPACT_ATOMS: atom_id res chain seq x y z
N MET A 1 -18.44 -14.15 -23.03
CA MET A 1 -17.58 -12.96 -22.77
C MET A 1 -17.65 -12.52 -21.31
N LEU A 2 -16.52 -12.11 -20.72
CA LEU A 2 -16.45 -11.55 -19.37
C LEU A 2 -15.51 -10.34 -19.33
N SER A 3 -15.96 -9.22 -18.75
CA SER A 3 -15.08 -8.09 -18.49
C SER A 3 -14.06 -8.42 -17.39
N THR A 4 -12.93 -7.71 -17.34
CA THR A 4 -11.94 -7.86 -16.24
C THR A 4 -12.62 -7.69 -14.88
N ALA A 5 -13.49 -6.70 -14.72
CA ALA A 5 -14.25 -6.49 -13.48
C ALA A 5 -15.18 -7.66 -13.11
N ALA A 6 -15.73 -8.38 -14.10
CA ALA A 6 -16.53 -9.57 -13.84
C ALA A 6 -15.66 -10.80 -13.50
N LEU A 7 -14.41 -10.83 -13.95
CA LEU A 7 -13.43 -11.86 -13.57
C LEU A 7 -12.91 -11.63 -12.14
N GLU A 8 -12.70 -10.39 -11.72
CA GLU A 8 -12.29 -10.04 -10.33
C GLU A 8 -13.27 -10.57 -9.26
N THR A 9 -14.55 -10.73 -9.58
CA THR A 9 -15.54 -11.33 -8.66
C THR A 9 -15.47 -12.85 -8.59
N ARG A 10 -14.68 -13.51 -9.46
CA ARG A 10 -14.54 -14.97 -9.53
C ARG A 10 -13.18 -15.49 -9.11
N VAL A 11 -12.16 -14.63 -9.12
CA VAL A 11 -10.79 -14.97 -8.70
C VAL A 11 -10.33 -13.99 -7.63
N ASP A 12 -9.25 -14.32 -6.93
CA ASP A 12 -8.65 -13.47 -5.91
C ASP A 12 -7.50 -12.61 -6.44
N LEU A 13 -7.03 -12.84 -7.66
CA LEU A 13 -5.92 -12.11 -8.29
C LEU A 13 -6.16 -10.61 -8.36
N ARG A 14 -5.19 -9.81 -7.88
CA ARG A 14 -5.16 -8.34 -8.06
C ARG A 14 -5.24 -7.97 -9.53
N ARG A 15 -5.89 -6.83 -9.84
CA ARG A 15 -6.19 -6.41 -11.22
C ARG A 15 -5.01 -6.47 -12.17
N ASN A 16 -3.87 -5.87 -11.80
CA ASN A 16 -2.70 -5.85 -12.67
C ASN A 16 -2.17 -7.26 -12.95
N ARG A 17 -2.13 -8.13 -11.94
CA ARG A 17 -1.72 -9.53 -12.10
C ARG A 17 -2.69 -10.29 -12.99
N LEU A 18 -3.99 -10.12 -12.77
CA LEU A 18 -5.04 -10.71 -13.60
C LEU A 18 -4.92 -10.26 -15.06
N GLU A 19 -4.76 -8.96 -15.31
CA GLU A 19 -4.61 -8.42 -16.67
C GLU A 19 -3.33 -8.90 -17.36
N LEU A 20 -2.21 -9.00 -16.63
CA LEU A 20 -0.97 -9.57 -17.17
C LEU A 20 -1.12 -11.04 -17.52
N MET A 21 -1.73 -11.84 -16.64
CA MET A 21 -1.99 -13.25 -16.90
C MET A 21 -2.93 -13.43 -18.10
N LEU A 22 -3.99 -12.62 -18.21
CA LEU A 22 -4.91 -12.66 -19.34
C LEU A 22 -4.23 -12.29 -20.67
N LYS A 23 -3.27 -11.35 -20.67
CA LYS A 23 -2.45 -11.04 -21.85
C LYS A 23 -1.57 -12.22 -22.28
N VAL A 24 -0.97 -12.92 -21.32
CA VAL A 24 -0.19 -14.14 -21.61
C VAL A 24 -1.11 -15.21 -22.21
N LEU A 25 -2.26 -15.47 -21.58
CA LEU A 25 -3.24 -16.44 -22.07
C LEU A 25 -3.81 -16.09 -23.46
N ASP A 26 -3.85 -14.81 -23.81
CA ASP A 26 -4.26 -14.31 -25.14
C ASP A 26 -3.20 -14.56 -26.20
N VAL A 27 -1.92 -14.29 -25.87
CA VAL A 27 -0.77 -14.64 -26.73
C VAL A 27 -0.68 -16.15 -26.94
N ASP A 28 -0.93 -16.94 -25.90
CA ASP A 28 -0.94 -18.41 -25.98
C ASP A 28 -2.24 -18.95 -26.62
N GLY A 29 -3.23 -18.08 -26.87
CA GLY A 29 -4.47 -18.40 -27.59
C GLY A 29 -5.53 -19.14 -26.78
N ALA A 30 -5.39 -19.25 -25.45
CA ALA A 30 -6.37 -19.86 -24.55
C ALA A 30 -7.57 -18.94 -24.26
N VAL A 31 -7.34 -17.64 -24.28
CA VAL A 31 -8.38 -16.62 -24.26
C VAL A 31 -8.19 -15.68 -25.44
N ARG A 32 -9.18 -14.82 -25.70
CA ARG A 32 -9.12 -13.75 -26.69
C ARG A 32 -9.57 -12.44 -26.08
N ARG A 33 -8.80 -11.38 -26.28
CA ARG A 33 -9.25 -10.02 -25.97
C ARG A 33 -10.29 -9.55 -26.99
N VAL A 34 -11.47 -9.16 -26.50
CA VAL A 34 -12.59 -8.66 -27.33
C VAL A 34 -13.12 -7.33 -26.79
N ARG A 35 -13.96 -6.66 -27.58
CA ARG A 35 -14.63 -5.43 -27.13
C ARG A 35 -15.54 -5.75 -25.94
N GLY A 36 -15.17 -5.25 -24.76
CA GLY A 36 -15.93 -5.46 -23.52
C GLY A 36 -15.35 -6.53 -22.58
N GLY A 37 -14.26 -7.21 -22.96
CA GLY A 37 -13.59 -8.13 -22.05
C GLY A 37 -12.78 -9.24 -22.72
N TRP A 38 -12.93 -10.44 -22.17
CA TRP A 38 -12.19 -11.64 -22.54
C TRP A 38 -13.17 -12.77 -22.85
N GLU A 39 -12.80 -13.60 -23.82
CA GLU A 39 -13.52 -14.82 -24.18
C GLU A 39 -12.58 -16.01 -24.13
N SER A 40 -13.03 -17.13 -23.58
CA SER A 40 -12.28 -18.38 -23.74
C SER A 40 -12.36 -18.81 -25.21
N THR A 41 -11.26 -19.32 -25.74
CA THR A 41 -11.24 -19.94 -27.08
C THR A 41 -11.64 -21.41 -27.04
N GLY A 42 -11.84 -21.98 -25.84
CA GLY A 42 -12.07 -23.41 -25.63
C GLY A 42 -10.81 -24.27 -25.75
N ARG A 43 -9.66 -23.69 -26.10
CA ARG A 43 -8.38 -24.40 -26.19
C ARG A 43 -7.84 -24.69 -24.78
N PRO A 44 -7.32 -25.90 -24.52
CA PRO A 44 -6.59 -26.16 -23.28
C PRO A 44 -5.35 -25.26 -23.21
N TRP A 45 -4.91 -24.97 -21.98
CA TRP A 45 -3.70 -24.22 -21.72
C TRP A 45 -2.81 -25.02 -20.77
N ASP A 46 -1.55 -25.17 -21.15
CA ASP A 46 -0.50 -25.79 -20.37
C ASP A 46 0.66 -24.79 -20.22
N TYR A 47 1.30 -24.79 -19.07
CA TYR A 47 2.42 -23.89 -18.79
C TYR A 47 3.66 -24.35 -19.57
N ASP A 48 4.15 -23.51 -20.49
CA ASP A 48 5.35 -23.76 -21.29
C ASP A 48 6.62 -23.54 -20.45
N THR A 49 6.91 -24.52 -19.58
CA THR A 49 8.05 -24.49 -18.65
C THR A 49 9.36 -24.18 -19.37
N GLU A 50 9.63 -24.85 -20.49
CA GLU A 50 10.90 -24.71 -21.21
C GLU A 50 11.09 -23.29 -21.76
N ARG A 51 10.05 -22.68 -22.34
CA ARG A 51 10.12 -21.29 -22.82
C ARG A 51 10.41 -20.33 -21.68
N TYR A 52 9.73 -20.46 -20.55
CA TYR A 52 9.95 -19.58 -19.40
C TYR A 52 11.32 -19.80 -18.75
N GLU A 53 11.83 -21.03 -18.72
CA GLU A 53 13.20 -21.32 -18.26
C GLU A 53 14.27 -20.68 -19.15
N ARG A 54 14.10 -20.74 -20.47
CA ARG A 54 15.00 -20.03 -21.42
C ARG A 54 14.97 -18.53 -21.19
N VAL A 55 13.79 -17.93 -21.07
CA VAL A 55 13.65 -16.48 -20.76
C VAL A 55 14.32 -16.14 -19.42
N ALA A 56 14.11 -16.95 -18.39
CA ALA A 56 14.74 -16.74 -17.08
C ALA A 56 16.27 -16.91 -17.12
N ALA A 57 16.81 -17.80 -17.94
CA ALA A 57 18.24 -17.94 -18.17
C ALA A 57 18.83 -16.70 -18.86
N THR A 58 18.19 -16.21 -19.93
CA THR A 58 18.60 -14.96 -20.62
C THR A 58 18.56 -13.77 -19.66
N ARG A 59 17.50 -13.61 -18.87
CA ARG A 59 17.39 -12.53 -17.88
C ARG A 59 18.49 -12.57 -16.81
N ARG A 60 18.87 -13.77 -16.35
CA ARG A 60 19.99 -13.95 -15.42
C ARG A 60 21.33 -13.59 -16.06
N ALA A 61 21.55 -13.95 -17.31
CA ALA A 61 22.75 -13.57 -18.06
C ALA A 61 22.84 -12.04 -18.25
N GLU A 62 21.73 -11.38 -18.62
CA GLU A 62 21.64 -9.91 -18.71
C GLU A 62 21.94 -9.24 -17.36
N GLN A 63 21.36 -9.75 -16.27
CA GLN A 63 21.62 -9.24 -14.92
C GLN A 63 23.09 -9.40 -14.52
N GLN A 64 23.68 -10.57 -14.80
CA GLN A 64 25.08 -10.82 -14.49
C GLN A 64 25.99 -9.88 -15.31
N ALA A 65 25.67 -9.64 -16.58
CA ALA A 65 26.43 -8.70 -17.40
C ALA A 65 26.43 -7.26 -16.83
N MET A 66 25.33 -6.82 -16.21
CA MET A 66 25.29 -5.53 -15.51
C MET A 66 26.19 -5.51 -14.26
N VAL A 67 26.19 -6.61 -13.48
CA VAL A 67 27.06 -6.75 -12.29
C VAL A 67 28.53 -6.77 -12.70
N ASP A 68 28.86 -7.57 -13.70
CA ASP A 68 30.20 -7.66 -14.27
C ASP A 68 30.65 -6.28 -14.75
N TYR A 69 29.78 -5.57 -15.50
CA TYR A 69 30.05 -4.23 -16.00
C TYR A 69 30.44 -3.25 -14.90
N VAL A 70 29.78 -3.27 -13.73
CA VAL A 70 30.14 -2.38 -12.60
C VAL A 70 31.51 -2.74 -12.03
N GLY A 71 31.80 -4.04 -11.89
CA GLY A 71 33.02 -4.56 -11.28
C GLY A 71 34.27 -4.59 -12.18
N LEU A 72 34.17 -4.15 -13.44
CA LEU A 72 35.30 -4.22 -14.38
C LEU A 72 36.53 -3.44 -13.89
N ASP A 73 37.68 -4.11 -13.96
CA ASP A 73 39.03 -3.56 -13.88
C ASP A 73 39.62 -3.24 -15.28
N SER A 74 38.85 -3.51 -16.33
CA SER A 74 39.20 -3.29 -17.73
C SER A 74 38.34 -2.19 -18.37
N CYS A 75 38.64 -1.82 -19.62
CA CYS A 75 37.94 -0.73 -20.30
C CYS A 75 36.44 -1.01 -20.42
N ARG A 76 35.61 -0.23 -19.72
CA ARG A 76 34.15 -0.36 -19.74
C ARG A 76 33.55 -0.31 -21.14
N MET A 77 34.06 0.57 -21.98
CA MET A 77 33.59 0.65 -23.36
C MET A 77 33.99 -0.56 -24.20
N ALA A 78 35.15 -1.18 -23.93
CA ALA A 78 35.56 -2.39 -24.66
C ALA A 78 34.58 -3.53 -24.35
N TYR A 79 34.20 -3.67 -23.07
CA TYR A 79 33.19 -4.62 -22.64
C TYR A 79 31.84 -4.39 -23.34
N LEU A 80 31.34 -3.14 -23.38
CA LEU A 80 30.08 -2.83 -24.05
C LEU A 80 30.12 -3.11 -25.56
N ARG A 81 31.23 -2.79 -26.23
CA ARG A 81 31.42 -3.11 -27.65
C ARG A 81 31.41 -4.63 -27.89
N ALA A 82 32.08 -5.40 -27.03
CA ALA A 82 32.08 -6.86 -27.10
C ALA A 82 30.67 -7.44 -26.90
N ALA A 83 29.92 -6.92 -25.92
CA ALA A 83 28.55 -7.36 -25.64
C ALA A 83 27.55 -7.01 -26.77
N LEU A 84 27.89 -6.05 -27.64
CA LEU A 84 27.13 -5.67 -28.82
C LEU A 84 27.65 -6.36 -30.10
N ASP A 85 28.53 -7.35 -29.96
CA ASP A 85 29.15 -8.10 -31.05
C ASP A 85 29.84 -7.18 -32.09
N ASP A 86 30.52 -6.11 -31.62
CA ASP A 86 31.19 -5.15 -32.49
C ASP A 86 32.37 -5.81 -33.26
N PRO A 87 32.28 -5.93 -34.59
CA PRO A 87 33.29 -6.61 -35.40
C PRO A 87 34.60 -5.83 -35.52
N GLU A 88 34.61 -4.54 -35.19
CA GLU A 88 35.79 -3.66 -35.25
C GLU A 88 36.53 -3.57 -33.90
N LEU A 89 36.11 -4.34 -32.89
CA LEU A 89 36.77 -4.36 -31.58
C LEU A 89 38.08 -5.16 -31.65
N THR A 90 39.21 -4.48 -31.50
CA THR A 90 40.53 -5.13 -31.46
C THR A 90 40.94 -5.52 -30.03
N PRO A 91 41.73 -6.61 -29.85
CA PRO A 91 42.28 -6.98 -28.55
C PRO A 91 43.10 -5.84 -27.93
N GLY A 92 42.83 -5.53 -26.66
CA GLY A 92 43.52 -4.47 -25.93
C GLY A 92 43.04 -3.05 -26.25
N TRP A 93 41.98 -2.88 -27.04
CA TRP A 93 41.38 -1.57 -27.30
C TRP A 93 40.96 -0.87 -26.00
N ARG A 94 41.25 0.44 -25.89
CA ARG A 94 40.88 1.29 -24.74
C ARG A 94 40.25 2.59 -25.24
N CYS A 95 39.21 3.05 -24.54
CA CYS A 95 38.47 4.24 -24.96
C CYS A 95 39.06 5.58 -24.49
N GLY A 96 40.00 5.56 -23.55
CA GLY A 96 40.64 6.74 -22.96
C GLY A 96 39.73 7.67 -22.14
N ARG A 97 38.44 7.33 -21.96
CA ARG A 97 37.42 8.22 -21.35
C ARG A 97 36.72 7.66 -20.12
N CYS A 98 36.57 6.34 -20.02
CA CYS A 98 35.96 5.75 -18.82
C CYS A 98 36.89 5.87 -17.62
N ASP A 99 36.34 5.76 -16.42
CA ASP A 99 37.00 5.74 -15.10
C ASP A 99 38.18 4.75 -15.00
N VAL A 100 38.17 3.67 -15.79
CA VAL A 100 39.29 2.69 -15.84
C VAL A 100 40.39 3.09 -16.84
N CYS A 101 40.08 3.94 -17.82
CA CYS A 101 41.03 4.31 -18.88
C CYS A 101 41.62 5.71 -18.75
N GLY A 102 40.98 6.60 -18.00
CA GLY A 102 41.48 7.96 -17.76
C GLY A 102 41.24 8.38 -16.31
N ASP A 103 41.84 9.50 -15.91
CA ASP A 103 41.62 10.12 -14.61
C ASP A 103 40.27 10.85 -14.60
N VAL A 104 39.19 10.08 -14.49
CA VAL A 104 37.88 10.65 -14.17
C VAL A 104 37.87 10.92 -12.68
N ALA A 105 38.39 12.08 -12.27
CA ALA A 105 38.22 12.58 -10.91
C ALA A 105 36.71 12.66 -10.65
N GLY A 106 36.23 11.87 -9.68
CA GLY A 106 34.81 11.80 -9.33
C GLY A 106 34.26 13.18 -9.00
N ASP A 107 33.05 13.45 -9.48
CA ASP A 107 32.27 14.62 -9.13
C ASP A 107 32.24 14.75 -7.59
N SER A 108 32.58 15.93 -7.06
CA SER A 108 32.53 16.15 -5.62
C SER A 108 31.10 15.90 -5.16
N GLY A 109 30.92 14.96 -4.23
CA GLY A 109 29.59 14.65 -3.68
C GLY A 109 28.89 15.89 -3.10
N PRO A 110 27.60 15.77 -2.75
CA PRO A 110 26.81 16.90 -2.28
C PRO A 110 27.42 17.56 -1.05
N GLU A 111 27.25 18.88 -0.94
CA GLU A 111 27.74 19.63 0.21
C GLU A 111 26.98 19.24 1.49
N ALA A 112 27.61 19.40 2.66
CA ALA A 112 27.01 19.03 3.94
C ALA A 112 25.68 19.77 4.21
N ALA A 113 25.56 21.01 3.74
CA ALA A 113 24.33 21.80 3.85
C ALA A 113 23.18 21.20 3.02
N GLU A 114 23.46 20.76 1.80
CA GLU A 114 22.48 20.10 0.92
C GLU A 114 21.99 18.78 1.52
N VAL A 115 22.91 17.99 2.09
CA VAL A 115 22.57 16.76 2.81
C VAL A 115 21.67 17.05 4.00
N THR A 116 21.92 18.12 4.74
CA THR A 116 21.14 18.50 5.92
C THR A 116 19.74 18.94 5.51
N ALA A 117 19.61 19.82 4.52
CA ALA A 117 18.33 20.27 3.99
C ALA A 117 17.48 19.10 3.44
N ALA A 118 18.12 18.16 2.75
CA ALA A 118 17.45 16.95 2.28
C ALA A 118 16.90 16.09 3.44
N ARG A 119 17.67 15.92 4.52
CA ARG A 119 17.23 15.19 5.72
C ARG A 119 16.04 15.86 6.40
N GLU A 120 16.07 17.19 6.55
CA GLU A 120 14.95 17.95 7.13
C GLU A 120 13.67 17.80 6.30
N ARG A 121 13.79 17.89 4.96
CA ARG A 121 12.64 17.71 4.05
C ARG A 121 12.06 16.30 4.15
N LEU A 122 12.90 15.27 4.24
CA LEU A 122 12.48 13.88 4.38
C LEU A 122 11.87 13.56 5.75
N ALA A 123 12.22 14.34 6.78
CA ALA A 123 11.70 14.17 8.13
C ALA A 123 10.30 14.74 8.34
N LEU A 124 9.77 15.57 7.42
CA LEU A 124 8.43 16.14 7.54
C LEU A 124 7.35 15.04 7.42
N PRO A 125 6.60 14.75 8.51
CA PRO A 125 5.51 13.78 8.47
C PRO A 125 4.21 14.46 7.98
N GLY A 126 3.23 13.65 7.60
CA GLY A 126 1.90 14.12 7.22
C GLY A 126 1.65 13.99 5.72
N VAL A 127 1.03 12.88 5.33
CA VAL A 127 0.57 12.64 3.96
C VAL A 127 -0.95 12.62 3.96
N GLU A 128 -1.56 13.26 2.96
CA GLU A 128 -3.01 13.25 2.82
C GLU A 128 -3.53 11.84 2.48
N VAL A 129 -4.63 11.47 3.14
CA VAL A 129 -5.35 10.23 2.85
C VAL A 129 -6.68 10.59 2.20
N GLU A 130 -6.72 10.50 0.88
CA GLU A 130 -7.94 10.79 0.12
C GLU A 130 -8.99 9.67 0.30
N PRO A 131 -10.25 10.02 0.57
CA PRO A 131 -11.30 9.04 0.75
C PRO A 131 -11.67 8.37 -0.57
N ARG A 132 -12.02 7.08 -0.51
CA ARG A 132 -12.59 6.38 -1.67
C ARG A 132 -13.92 7.01 -2.06
N ARG A 133 -14.13 7.15 -3.38
CA ARG A 133 -15.33 7.81 -3.94
C ARG A 133 -16.24 6.85 -4.71
N GLN A 134 -15.81 5.61 -4.93
CA GLN A 134 -16.52 4.62 -5.73
C GLN A 134 -16.32 3.21 -5.17
N TRP A 135 -17.39 2.41 -5.17
CA TRP A 135 -17.38 0.99 -4.85
C TRP A 135 -16.73 0.17 -5.98
N PRO A 136 -16.11 -0.99 -5.70
CA PRO A 136 -15.66 -1.90 -6.74
C PRO A 136 -16.85 -2.32 -7.63
N SER A 137 -16.57 -2.65 -8.88
CA SER A 137 -17.60 -3.14 -9.79
C SER A 137 -17.99 -4.58 -9.46
N GLY A 138 -19.25 -4.94 -9.71
CA GLY A 138 -19.73 -6.32 -9.63
C GLY A 138 -19.98 -6.87 -8.22
N MET A 139 -20.00 -6.04 -7.18
CA MET A 139 -20.20 -6.47 -5.79
C MET A 139 -21.47 -7.32 -5.56
N ASN A 140 -22.54 -7.09 -6.32
CA ASN A 140 -23.75 -7.93 -6.24
C ASN A 140 -23.47 -9.42 -6.50
N ARG A 141 -22.48 -9.75 -7.34
CA ARG A 141 -22.07 -11.16 -7.58
C ARG A 141 -21.40 -11.79 -6.35
N LEU A 142 -20.89 -10.97 -5.45
CA LEU A 142 -20.37 -11.34 -4.15
C LEU A 142 -21.41 -11.15 -3.05
N GLY A 143 -22.70 -11.00 -3.37
CA GLY A 143 -23.77 -10.83 -2.38
C GLY A 143 -23.66 -9.54 -1.55
N VAL A 144 -22.95 -8.53 -2.06
CA VAL A 144 -22.81 -7.22 -1.39
C VAL A 144 -23.55 -6.17 -2.21
N ALA A 145 -24.61 -5.60 -1.62
CA ALA A 145 -25.47 -4.60 -2.25
C ALA A 145 -24.87 -3.17 -2.25
N LEU A 146 -23.61 -3.04 -2.65
CA LEU A 146 -22.90 -1.76 -2.77
C LEU A 146 -22.44 -1.57 -4.21
N SER A 147 -22.81 -0.46 -4.85
CA SER A 147 -22.45 -0.22 -6.24
C SER A 147 -22.38 1.28 -6.58
N GLY A 148 -21.65 1.63 -7.63
CA GLY A 148 -21.54 3.01 -8.09
C GLY A 148 -20.71 3.90 -7.14
N ARG A 149 -21.09 5.18 -7.05
CA ARG A 149 -20.39 6.16 -6.21
C ARG A 149 -20.73 5.95 -4.73
N ILE A 150 -19.75 6.18 -3.87
CA ILE A 150 -19.97 6.23 -2.42
C ILE A 150 -20.67 7.56 -2.12
N ALA A 151 -21.83 7.49 -1.48
CA ALA A 151 -22.63 8.66 -1.13
C ALA A 151 -21.81 9.62 -0.25
N VAL A 152 -22.03 10.94 -0.41
CA VAL A 152 -21.22 11.96 0.27
C VAL A 152 -21.40 11.86 1.79
N ASP A 153 -22.62 11.62 2.23
CA ASP A 153 -23.02 11.41 3.61
C ASP A 153 -22.56 10.07 4.20
N GLU A 154 -22.05 9.13 3.38
CA GLU A 154 -21.41 7.87 3.82
C GLU A 154 -19.87 7.93 3.76
N ARG A 155 -19.30 9.04 3.28
CA ARG A 155 -17.86 9.18 3.02
C ARG A 155 -17.12 9.74 4.23
N ALA A 156 -15.86 9.32 4.38
CA ALA A 156 -14.90 10.01 5.23
C ALA A 156 -14.48 11.36 4.63
N GLU A 157 -14.00 12.24 5.49
CA GLU A 157 -13.23 13.42 5.10
C GLU A 157 -11.81 13.01 4.66
N THR A 158 -11.07 13.95 4.05
CA THR A 158 -9.64 13.75 3.80
C THR A 158 -8.91 13.58 5.14
N GLY A 159 -8.18 12.47 5.25
CA GLY A 159 -7.44 12.09 6.44
C GLY A 159 -5.95 12.46 6.38
N ARG A 160 -5.21 11.94 7.35
CA ARG A 160 -3.75 12.03 7.41
C ARG A 160 -3.09 10.70 7.77
N ALA A 161 -1.94 10.47 7.18
CA ALA A 161 -1.00 9.44 7.58
C ALA A 161 0.30 10.08 8.08
N VAL A 162 1.03 9.43 8.98
CA VAL A 162 2.38 9.91 9.37
C VAL A 162 3.30 9.90 8.15
N ALA A 163 3.34 8.80 7.40
CA ALA A 163 4.07 8.76 6.14
C ALA A 163 3.57 7.64 5.21
N ARG A 164 4.13 7.60 4.00
CA ARG A 164 4.02 6.43 3.13
C ARG A 164 5.04 5.36 3.51
N LEU A 165 4.69 4.09 3.36
CA LEU A 165 5.61 2.98 3.59
C LEU A 165 6.76 2.97 2.59
N ASP A 166 6.61 3.56 1.39
CA ASP A 166 7.67 3.68 0.37
C ASP A 166 8.52 4.96 0.52
N ALA A 167 8.24 5.81 1.51
CA ALA A 167 9.00 7.02 1.74
C ALA A 167 10.43 6.72 2.25
N LEU A 168 11.37 7.60 1.92
CA LEU A 168 12.76 7.51 2.38
C LEU A 168 12.95 7.95 3.84
N GLY A 169 12.09 8.84 4.36
CA GLY A 169 12.09 9.26 5.76
C GLY A 169 11.49 8.19 6.67
N TRP A 170 10.31 8.44 7.22
CA TRP A 170 9.63 7.52 8.14
C TRP A 170 9.24 6.17 7.54
N GLY A 171 9.29 6.00 6.21
CA GLY A 171 8.87 4.77 5.53
C GLY A 171 9.70 3.55 5.93
N GLY A 172 11.01 3.69 6.17
CA GLY A 172 11.84 2.59 6.68
C GLY A 172 11.34 2.07 8.03
N LEU A 173 11.15 2.97 8.99
CA LEU A 173 10.63 2.63 10.31
C LEU A 173 9.23 2.01 10.26
N LEU A 174 8.35 2.49 9.38
CA LEU A 174 7.02 1.91 9.17
C LEU A 174 7.09 0.52 8.52
N ARG A 175 8.02 0.29 7.57
CA ARG A 175 8.25 -1.04 7.00
C ARG A 175 8.79 -2.00 8.05
N ASP A 176 9.67 -1.57 8.94
CA ASP A 176 10.16 -2.42 10.04
C ASP A 176 9.05 -2.72 11.05
N LEU A 177 8.20 -1.73 11.34
CA LEU A 177 7.03 -1.89 12.22
C LEU A 177 6.04 -2.94 11.66
N PHE A 178 5.73 -2.88 10.36
CA PHE A 178 4.70 -3.71 9.72
C PHE A 178 5.23 -4.96 8.99
N GLY A 179 6.55 -5.05 8.74
CA GLY A 179 7.21 -6.15 8.05
C GLY A 179 7.66 -7.28 8.97
N ALA A 180 7.78 -7.02 10.28
CA ALA A 180 8.14 -8.03 11.29
C ALA A 180 7.12 -9.17 11.43
N THR A 181 5.96 -9.11 10.76
CA THR A 181 4.87 -10.08 10.87
C THR A 181 4.99 -11.28 9.91
N THR A 182 5.99 -11.31 9.01
CA THR A 182 6.18 -12.42 8.03
C THR A 182 7.24 -13.45 8.43
N GLY A 183 7.90 -13.29 9.57
CA GLY A 183 8.87 -14.24 10.12
C GLY A 183 8.36 -14.84 11.43
N THR A 184 8.73 -16.08 11.71
CA THR A 184 8.36 -16.90 12.87
C THR A 184 8.84 -16.39 14.24
N SER A 185 9.12 -15.09 14.41
CA SER A 185 9.23 -14.48 15.73
C SER A 185 7.89 -13.87 16.10
N ALA A 186 7.22 -14.49 17.07
CA ALA A 186 6.17 -13.85 17.83
C ALA A 186 6.76 -12.56 18.43
N ARG A 187 6.49 -11.40 17.80
CA ARG A 187 6.65 -10.14 18.50
C ARG A 187 5.72 -10.22 19.70
N ALA A 188 6.29 -10.11 20.90
CA ALA A 188 5.54 -10.20 22.13
C ALA A 188 4.35 -9.22 22.09
N PRO A 189 3.23 -9.59 22.72
CA PRO A 189 2.03 -8.77 22.71
C PRO A 189 2.30 -7.48 23.51
N ASP A 190 1.89 -6.34 22.95
CA ASP A 190 1.70 -5.05 23.66
C ASP A 190 2.82 -3.99 23.66
N ASP A 191 3.70 -3.93 22.65
CA ASP A 191 4.76 -2.89 22.59
C ASP A 191 4.28 -1.44 22.33
N GLY A 192 2.98 -1.24 22.07
CA GLY A 192 2.40 0.08 21.80
C GLY A 192 3.08 0.85 20.64
N LEU A 193 2.85 2.16 20.56
CA LEU A 193 3.50 3.03 19.59
C LEU A 193 5.02 3.20 19.89
N PRO A 194 5.92 2.85 18.94
CA PRO A 194 7.35 3.08 19.08
C PRO A 194 7.68 4.53 19.41
N VAL A 195 8.65 4.75 20.30
CA VAL A 195 9.03 6.09 20.79
C VAL A 195 9.36 7.03 19.63
N ALA A 196 10.09 6.54 18.62
CA ALA A 196 10.47 7.32 17.44
C ALA A 196 9.27 7.82 16.60
N LEU A 197 8.10 7.18 16.69
CA LEU A 197 6.88 7.60 15.97
C LEU A 197 5.98 8.54 16.78
N ARG A 198 6.25 8.76 18.08
CA ARG A 198 5.39 9.58 18.95
C ARG A 198 5.41 11.05 18.54
N GLN A 199 6.59 11.64 18.38
CA GLN A 199 6.70 13.04 17.97
C GLN A 199 6.12 13.28 16.55
N PRO A 200 6.41 12.44 15.54
CA PRO A 200 5.77 12.57 14.23
C PRO A 200 4.25 12.50 14.26
N VAL A 201 3.65 11.66 15.11
CA VAL A 201 2.20 11.63 15.31
C VAL A 201 1.70 12.98 15.85
N VAL A 202 2.38 13.54 16.85
CA VAL A 202 2.04 14.86 17.42
C VAL A 202 2.16 15.97 16.38
N ASP A 203 3.24 15.98 15.59
CA ASP A 203 3.50 16.99 14.56
C ASP A 203 2.40 16.99 13.50
N VAL A 204 1.98 15.81 13.03
CA VAL A 204 0.88 15.69 12.05
C VAL A 204 -0.44 16.14 12.65
N LEU A 205 -0.76 15.75 13.89
CA LEU A 205 -2.00 16.17 14.54
C LEU A 205 -2.05 17.68 14.77
N GLY A 206 -0.91 18.30 15.10
CA GLY A 206 -0.79 19.75 15.32
C GLY A 206 -0.86 20.57 14.04
N ALA A 207 -0.25 20.07 12.94
CA ALA A 207 -0.25 20.76 11.65
C ALA A 207 -1.53 20.54 10.82
N TRP A 208 -2.37 19.58 11.19
CA TRP A 208 -3.58 19.23 10.43
C TRP A 208 -4.82 19.95 10.97
N PRO A 209 -5.33 20.99 10.28
CA PRO A 209 -6.63 21.58 10.62
C PRO A 209 -7.74 20.59 10.27
N ARG A 210 -8.61 20.30 11.23
CA ARG A 210 -9.76 19.42 11.09
C ARG A 210 -11.02 20.24 11.31
N GLU A 211 -11.85 20.33 10.27
CA GLU A 211 -13.10 21.06 10.32
C GLU A 211 -14.26 20.16 9.88
N PRO A 212 -15.28 19.93 10.75
CA PRO A 212 -15.35 20.35 12.14
C PRO A 212 -14.36 19.58 13.05
N ALA A 213 -13.97 20.17 14.18
CA ALA A 213 -13.06 19.52 15.11
C ALA A 213 -13.70 18.22 15.68
N PRO A 214 -12.95 17.09 15.73
CA PRO A 214 -13.45 15.86 16.31
C PRO A 214 -13.85 16.02 17.78
N ALA A 215 -14.99 15.46 18.18
CA ALA A 215 -15.44 15.41 19.57
C ALA A 215 -15.05 14.11 20.29
N GLY A 216 -14.47 13.14 19.56
CA GLY A 216 -14.03 11.87 20.10
C GLY A 216 -13.20 11.06 19.11
N VAL A 217 -12.51 10.05 19.62
CA VAL A 217 -11.72 9.09 18.85
C VAL A 217 -12.43 7.74 18.80
N VAL A 218 -12.55 7.18 17.60
CA VAL A 218 -12.91 5.79 17.36
C VAL A 218 -11.71 5.12 16.70
N TYR A 219 -11.36 3.90 17.09
CA TYR A 219 -10.26 3.19 16.44
C TYR A 219 -10.66 1.82 15.92
N VAL A 220 -9.96 1.35 14.90
CA VAL A 220 -10.14 0.01 14.34
C VAL A 220 -9.39 -1.00 15.19
N GLU A 221 -10.05 -2.05 15.66
CA GLU A 221 -9.38 -3.14 16.37
C GLU A 221 -8.53 -3.97 15.38
N SER A 222 -7.25 -3.62 15.29
CA SER A 222 -6.28 -4.35 14.47
C SER A 222 -6.06 -5.74 15.06
N GLN A 223 -6.22 -6.77 14.21
CA GLN A 223 -5.97 -8.16 14.59
C GLN A 223 -4.47 -8.47 14.64
N SER A 224 -3.65 -7.75 13.85
CA SER A 224 -2.20 -7.92 13.81
C SER A 224 -1.46 -7.06 14.83
N HIS A 225 -2.02 -5.89 15.19
CA HIS A 225 -1.36 -4.93 16.08
C HIS A 225 -2.32 -4.30 17.11
N PRO A 226 -3.01 -5.09 17.95
CA PRO A 226 -4.02 -4.58 18.87
C PRO A 226 -3.45 -3.55 19.88
N GLY A 227 -2.31 -3.86 20.50
CA GLY A 227 -1.66 -2.95 21.47
C GLY A 227 -1.16 -1.65 20.84
N LEU A 228 -0.66 -1.71 19.60
CA LEU A 228 -0.21 -0.54 18.84
C LEU A 228 -1.36 0.43 18.58
N VAL A 229 -2.47 -0.05 18.02
CA VAL A 229 -3.59 0.83 17.64
C VAL A 229 -4.28 1.39 18.88
N ARG A 230 -4.43 0.59 19.94
CA ARG A 230 -4.96 1.07 21.22
C ARG A 230 -4.07 2.18 21.80
N HIS A 231 -2.77 1.97 21.90
CA HIS A 231 -1.84 2.98 22.42
C HIS A 231 -1.83 4.24 21.55
N LEU A 232 -1.90 4.09 20.22
CA LEU A 232 -2.02 5.21 19.29
C LEU A 232 -3.32 6.00 19.53
N ALA A 233 -4.46 5.33 19.57
CA ALA A 233 -5.76 5.96 19.74
C ALA A 233 -5.87 6.73 21.06
N GLU A 234 -5.39 6.14 22.16
CA GLU A 234 -5.34 6.80 23.47
C GLU A 234 -4.38 7.99 23.49
N GLY A 235 -3.20 7.87 22.86
CA GLY A 235 -2.25 8.97 22.74
C GLY A 235 -2.81 10.14 21.94
N VAL A 236 -3.45 9.85 20.81
CA VAL A 236 -4.13 10.83 19.96
C VAL A 236 -5.29 11.50 20.71
N ALA A 237 -6.12 10.72 21.41
CA ALA A 237 -7.21 11.23 22.23
C ALA A 237 -6.72 12.23 23.30
N ARG A 238 -5.65 11.87 24.03
CA ARG A 238 -5.00 12.76 25.00
C ARG A 238 -4.47 14.05 24.36
N GLN A 239 -3.79 13.94 23.22
CA GLN A 239 -3.24 15.09 22.50
C GLN A 239 -4.33 16.07 22.04
N LEU A 240 -5.50 15.56 21.66
CA LEU A 240 -6.64 16.36 21.21
C LEU A 240 -7.55 16.82 22.36
N GLY A 241 -7.37 16.30 23.58
CA GLY A 241 -8.25 16.60 24.72
C GLY A 241 -9.67 16.05 24.58
N VAL A 242 -9.84 14.92 23.88
CA VAL A 242 -11.15 14.28 23.62
C VAL A 242 -11.15 12.82 24.08
N PRO A 243 -12.32 12.23 24.39
CA PRO A 243 -12.39 10.83 24.80
C PRO A 243 -12.23 9.85 23.64
N VAL A 244 -11.79 8.63 23.95
CA VAL A 244 -12.01 7.46 23.10
C VAL A 244 -13.46 7.01 23.31
N VAL A 245 -14.27 7.00 22.27
CA VAL A 245 -15.73 6.79 22.36
C VAL A 245 -16.19 5.42 21.86
N GLY A 246 -15.30 4.65 21.25
CA GLY A 246 -15.53 3.24 20.93
C GLY A 246 -14.59 2.70 19.86
N THR A 247 -14.96 1.57 19.28
CA THR A 247 -14.14 0.86 18.29
C THR A 247 -14.94 0.42 17.07
N VAL A 248 -14.24 0.18 15.96
CA VAL A 248 -14.75 -0.64 14.85
C VAL A 248 -14.01 -1.96 14.91
N ARG A 249 -14.77 -3.05 15.13
CA ARG A 249 -14.18 -4.35 15.42
C ARG A 249 -14.71 -5.46 14.52
N PRO A 250 -13.96 -6.56 14.36
CA PRO A 250 -14.49 -7.77 13.74
C PRO A 250 -15.69 -8.32 14.53
N VAL A 251 -16.71 -8.79 13.84
CA VAL A 251 -17.82 -9.56 14.40
C VAL A 251 -17.24 -10.82 15.04
N SER A 252 -17.73 -11.17 16.23
CA SER A 252 -17.28 -12.35 16.98
C SER A 252 -17.38 -13.62 16.13
N GLY A 253 -16.29 -14.40 16.08
CA GLY A 253 -16.21 -15.63 15.28
C GLY A 253 -15.90 -15.43 13.79
N SER A 254 -15.64 -14.19 13.33
CA SER A 254 -15.17 -13.94 11.96
C SER A 254 -13.66 -14.17 11.80
N GLU A 255 -13.27 -14.87 10.74
CA GLU A 255 -11.85 -15.09 10.42
C GLU A 255 -11.17 -13.83 9.86
N ALA A 256 -9.84 -13.77 10.01
CA ALA A 256 -9.00 -12.76 9.39
C ALA A 256 -9.12 -12.85 7.86
N GLY A 257 -9.50 -11.74 7.21
CA GLY A 257 -9.54 -11.69 5.75
C GLY A 257 -8.14 -11.64 5.14
N ARG A 258 -7.96 -12.25 3.96
CA ARG A 258 -6.71 -12.16 3.19
C ARG A 258 -6.46 -10.75 2.65
N HIS A 259 -5.17 -10.36 2.59
CA HIS A 259 -4.74 -9.05 2.10
C HIS A 259 -4.19 -9.04 0.66
N ASP A 260 -3.87 -10.22 0.13
CA ASP A 260 -3.31 -10.43 -1.20
C ASP A 260 -4.39 -10.56 -2.31
N VAL A 261 -5.65 -10.25 -1.98
CA VAL A 261 -6.78 -10.36 -2.89
C VAL A 261 -7.13 -9.04 -3.60
N ASN A 262 -7.91 -9.11 -4.68
CA ASN A 262 -8.41 -7.91 -5.34
C ASN A 262 -9.40 -7.09 -4.50
N SER A 263 -9.68 -5.88 -4.99
CA SER A 263 -10.52 -4.89 -4.32
C SER A 263 -11.95 -5.36 -4.01
N ALA A 264 -12.56 -6.15 -4.90
CA ALA A 264 -13.93 -6.62 -4.72
C ALA A 264 -14.02 -7.70 -3.62
N GLN A 265 -13.12 -8.69 -3.68
CA GLN A 265 -12.99 -9.72 -2.64
C GLN A 265 -12.65 -9.10 -1.28
N ARG A 266 -11.72 -8.13 -1.28
CA ARG A 266 -11.32 -7.45 -0.05
C ARG A 266 -12.47 -6.69 0.59
N LEU A 267 -13.23 -5.92 -0.19
CA LEU A 267 -14.39 -5.21 0.31
C LEU A 267 -15.47 -6.18 0.82
N ALA A 268 -15.75 -7.27 0.10
CA ALA A 268 -16.76 -8.24 0.49
C ALA A 268 -16.45 -8.90 1.84
N SER A 269 -15.18 -9.24 2.09
CA SER A 269 -14.73 -9.73 3.39
C SER A 269 -14.90 -8.68 4.49
N ILE A 270 -14.55 -7.42 4.23
CA ILE A 270 -14.62 -6.34 5.22
C ILE A 270 -16.07 -6.00 5.61
N VAL A 271 -16.96 -5.83 4.64
CA VAL A 271 -18.36 -5.41 4.90
C VAL A 271 -19.10 -6.43 5.76
N ARG A 272 -18.82 -7.72 5.58
CA ARG A 272 -19.46 -8.79 6.35
C ARG A 272 -18.92 -8.94 7.77
N ARG A 273 -17.72 -8.40 8.03
CA ARG A 273 -16.97 -8.69 9.25
C ARG A 273 -16.86 -7.50 10.19
N LEU A 274 -16.97 -6.26 9.72
CA LEU A 274 -16.77 -5.09 10.59
C LEU A 274 -18.09 -4.60 11.17
N GLU A 275 -18.09 -4.39 12.47
CA GLU A 275 -19.20 -3.78 13.22
C GLU A 275 -18.71 -2.64 14.09
N LEU A 276 -19.64 -1.74 14.41
CA LEU A 276 -19.38 -0.60 15.27
C LEU A 276 -19.70 -0.96 16.73
N ALA A 277 -18.74 -0.73 17.62
CA ALA A 277 -18.87 -0.96 19.06
C ALA A 277 -18.69 0.36 19.81
N LEU A 278 -19.80 1.07 20.01
CA LEU A 278 -19.87 2.27 20.85
C LEU A 278 -20.56 1.94 22.17
N SER A 279 -20.20 2.65 23.25
CA SER A 279 -21.01 2.64 24.47
C SER A 279 -22.35 3.33 24.20
N GLU A 280 -23.40 3.01 24.99
CA GLU A 280 -24.71 3.66 24.81
C GLU A 280 -24.65 5.20 24.87
N PRO A 281 -23.89 5.83 25.80
CA PRO A 281 -23.75 7.29 25.81
C PRO A 281 -23.03 7.82 24.56
N ALA A 282 -22.02 7.10 24.06
CA ALA A 282 -21.31 7.49 22.85
C ALA A 282 -22.19 7.37 21.61
N ALA A 283 -22.98 6.30 21.50
CA ALA A 283 -23.92 6.11 20.40
C ALA A 283 -25.02 7.19 20.41
N ALA A 284 -25.56 7.53 21.58
CA ALA A 284 -26.56 8.59 21.73
C ALA A 284 -25.99 10.00 21.46
N GLY A 285 -24.70 10.22 21.76
CA GLY A 285 -24.03 11.51 21.59
C GLY A 285 -23.36 11.73 20.22
N LEU A 286 -23.23 10.69 19.39
CA LEU A 286 -22.58 10.76 18.07
C LEU A 286 -23.31 11.64 17.05
N PRO A 287 -24.67 11.67 16.98
CA PRO A 287 -25.37 12.45 15.96
C PRO A 287 -24.92 13.90 15.88
N GLY A 288 -24.53 14.34 14.67
CA GLY A 288 -24.08 15.71 14.41
C GLY A 288 -22.63 16.00 14.83
N ARG A 289 -21.91 15.05 15.42
CA ARG A 289 -20.51 15.22 15.86
C ARG A 289 -19.52 14.67 14.84
N ALA A 290 -18.36 15.32 14.76
CA ALA A 290 -17.20 14.77 14.07
C ALA A 290 -16.44 13.80 14.96
N VAL A 291 -15.83 12.78 14.36
CA VAL A 291 -14.95 11.83 15.05
C VAL A 291 -13.64 11.65 14.28
N LEU A 292 -12.58 11.36 15.02
CA LEU A 292 -11.32 10.93 14.45
C LEU A 292 -11.31 9.40 14.40
N LEU A 293 -11.09 8.84 13.20
CA LEU A 293 -11.00 7.39 13.00
C LEU A 293 -9.53 6.98 12.94
N VAL A 294 -9.06 6.21 13.92
CA VAL A 294 -7.66 5.78 14.03
C VAL A 294 -7.49 4.33 13.58
N ASP A 295 -6.45 4.04 12.79
CA ASP A 295 -6.04 2.68 12.40
C ASP A 295 -4.50 2.61 12.31
N ASP A 296 -3.92 1.41 12.22
CA ASP A 296 -2.47 1.27 12.07
C ASP A 296 -1.98 1.71 10.69
N ARG A 297 -2.56 1.16 9.61
CA ARG A 297 -2.16 1.45 8.23
C ARG A 297 -3.28 1.30 7.22
N ILE A 298 -3.11 1.95 6.08
CA ILE A 298 -3.96 1.81 4.91
C ILE A 298 -3.19 1.13 3.78
N ASP A 299 -3.68 -0.03 3.34
CA ASP A 299 -3.28 -0.68 2.08
C ASP A 299 -4.35 -0.40 1.02
N SER A 300 -5.38 -1.23 0.92
CA SER A 300 -6.48 -1.03 -0.06
C SER A 300 -7.43 0.15 0.23
N GLY A 301 -7.43 0.65 1.47
CA GLY A 301 -8.34 1.69 1.97
C GLY A 301 -9.74 1.23 2.37
N TRP A 302 -10.10 -0.04 2.16
CA TRP A 302 -11.46 -0.51 2.41
C TRP A 302 -11.85 -0.60 3.89
N THR A 303 -10.90 -0.89 4.79
CA THR A 303 -11.15 -0.91 6.24
C THR A 303 -11.63 0.46 6.71
N ILE A 304 -10.83 1.50 6.45
CA ILE A 304 -11.17 2.90 6.75
C ILE A 304 -12.47 3.34 6.06
N THR A 305 -12.67 2.96 4.79
CA THR A 305 -13.90 3.33 4.05
C THR A 305 -15.15 2.75 4.72
N VAL A 306 -15.13 1.46 5.08
CA VAL A 306 -16.28 0.80 5.71
C VAL A 306 -16.47 1.29 7.16
N ALA A 307 -15.39 1.44 7.92
CA ALA A 307 -15.42 1.98 9.28
C ALA A 307 -16.00 3.40 9.31
N ALA A 308 -15.56 4.28 8.40
CA ALA A 308 -16.12 5.61 8.28
C ALA A 308 -17.60 5.57 7.89
N ARG A 309 -17.99 4.71 6.94
CA ARG A 309 -19.40 4.52 6.56
C ARG A 309 -20.27 4.09 7.75
N LEU A 310 -19.80 3.16 8.59
CA LEU A 310 -20.52 2.73 9.79
C LEU A 310 -20.76 3.91 10.75
N LEU A 311 -19.73 4.73 10.98
CA LEU A 311 -19.83 5.93 11.84
C LEU A 311 -20.77 6.99 11.25
N ARG A 312 -20.68 7.23 9.94
CA ARG A 312 -21.55 8.15 9.21
C ARG A 312 -23.02 7.71 9.29
N LEU A 313 -23.30 6.43 9.09
CA LEU A 313 -24.65 5.86 9.22
C LEU A 313 -25.16 5.89 10.67
N ALA A 314 -24.26 5.85 11.65
CA ALA A 314 -24.59 6.04 13.06
C ALA A 314 -24.79 7.54 13.44
N GLY A 315 -24.71 8.46 12.47
CA GLY A 315 -25.04 9.87 12.66
C GLY A 315 -23.85 10.83 12.76
N ALA A 316 -22.61 10.36 12.63
CA ALA A 316 -21.44 11.24 12.63
C ALA A 316 -21.54 12.27 11.48
N SER A 317 -21.32 13.54 11.79
CA SER A 317 -21.36 14.63 10.79
C SER A 317 -20.10 14.72 9.94
N ALA A 318 -18.97 14.21 10.45
CA ALA A 318 -17.70 14.07 9.76
C ALA A 318 -16.88 12.92 10.36
N VAL A 319 -16.07 12.25 9.55
CA VAL A 319 -15.12 11.23 10.01
C VAL A 319 -13.76 11.55 9.42
N HIS A 320 -12.77 11.83 10.27
CA HIS A 320 -11.41 12.19 9.85
C HIS A 320 -10.46 11.01 10.08
N PRO A 321 -10.01 10.30 9.03
CA PRO A 321 -9.09 9.18 9.20
C PRO A 321 -7.68 9.63 9.61
N PHE A 322 -7.07 8.93 10.57
CA PHE A 322 -5.69 9.10 10.97
C PHE A 322 -4.99 7.75 11.07
N VAL A 323 -3.86 7.57 10.37
CA VAL A 323 -3.11 6.30 10.38
C VAL A 323 -1.60 6.52 10.48
N LEU A 324 -0.83 5.50 10.84
CA LEU A 324 0.63 5.61 10.85
C LEU A 324 1.18 5.55 9.42
N GLY A 325 0.67 4.64 8.60
CA GLY A 325 1.24 4.37 7.28
C GLY A 325 0.21 4.24 6.15
N VAL A 326 0.60 4.63 4.94
CA VAL A 326 -0.08 4.23 3.69
C VAL A 326 0.86 3.38 2.83
N GLY A 327 0.41 2.21 2.39
CA GLY A 327 1.19 1.30 1.54
C GLY A 327 0.80 -0.17 1.67
#